data_AF-A0A350YQF1-F1
#
_entry.id   AF-A0A350YQF1-F1
#
_cell.length_a   1.000
_cell.length_b   1.000
_cell.length_c   1.000
_cell.angle_alpha   90.00
_cell.angle_beta   90.00
_cell.angle_gamma   90.00
#
_symmetry.space_group_name_H-M   'P 1'
#
loop_
_entity.id
_entity.type
_entity.pdbx_description
1 polymer ?
#
loop_
_entity_poly.entity_id
_entity_poly.type
_entity_poly.pdbx_seq_one_letter_code
_entity_poly.pdbx_strand_id
1 'polypeptide(L)'
;MKSLLTLLIISCLVVSSCIATKILTSDVSPTEISDVRLMEPFSYISMIKKGNRGELDDSISDVSRQLNMEAIKGFNGKIPVTGSIILTDTAINYTLEKEYEELILTAEKTGNISGLRITPTLDRILEANDSRFGMIIVSTGFTRVKGNYGKEIVKGAALGILTLGMYYQTPIKAYSTIHAMIVDSREDNVAFYRKSFLQDKEPLDQSVLADQYEKIFKGYFWDRKE
;
A
#
# COMPACT_ATOMS: atom_id res chain seq x y z
N MET A 1 -18.65 -5.60 40.72
CA MET A 1 -17.34 -6.12 40.28
C MET A 1 -17.39 -6.87 38.95
N LYS A 2 -18.36 -7.76 38.69
CA LYS A 2 -18.42 -8.49 37.40
C LYS A 2 -18.67 -7.58 36.18
N SER A 3 -19.48 -6.53 36.30
CA SER A 3 -19.75 -5.59 35.18
C SER A 3 -18.57 -4.71 34.79
N LEU A 4 -17.64 -4.43 35.71
CA LEU A 4 -16.44 -3.63 35.44
C LEU A 4 -15.42 -4.44 34.61
N LEU A 5 -15.33 -5.75 34.87
CA LEU A 5 -14.49 -6.68 34.11
C LEU A 5 -15.02 -6.86 32.68
N THR A 6 -16.35 -6.94 32.51
CA THR A 6 -16.97 -7.05 31.18
C THR A 6 -16.76 -5.79 30.34
N LEU A 7 -16.78 -4.61 30.96
CA LEU A 7 -16.52 -3.34 30.26
C LEU A 7 -15.06 -3.23 29.78
N LEU A 8 -14.12 -3.79 30.56
CA LEU A 8 -12.69 -3.78 30.24
C LEU A 8 -12.33 -4.73 29.09
N ILE A 9 -13.07 -5.84 28.96
CA ILE A 9 -12.89 -6.82 27.87
C ILE A 9 -13.46 -6.29 26.54
N ILE A 10 -14.59 -5.56 26.57
CA ILE A 10 -15.18 -4.96 25.37
C ILE A 10 -14.35 -3.76 24.86
N SER A 11 -13.68 -3.02 25.75
CA SER A 11 -12.79 -1.92 25.38
C SER A 11 -11.50 -2.36 24.68
N CYS A 12 -11.08 -3.63 24.81
CA CYS A 12 -9.87 -4.13 24.17
C CYS A 12 -10.06 -4.56 22.70
N LEU A 13 -11.29 -4.59 22.19
CA LEU A 13 -11.59 -5.00 20.81
C LEU A 13 -11.55 -3.84 19.79
N VAL A 14 -11.25 -2.62 20.22
CA VAL A 14 -11.36 -1.43 19.38
C VAL A 14 -10.04 -0.66 19.32
N VAL A 15 -8.98 -1.22 18.72
CA VAL A 15 -7.94 -0.43 17.99
C VAL A 15 -6.93 -1.35 17.29
N SER A 16 -7.35 -1.91 16.16
CA SER A 16 -6.42 -2.26 15.09
C SER A 16 -7.07 -1.91 13.76
N SER A 17 -7.39 -0.63 13.55
CA SER A 17 -7.93 -0.16 12.27
C SER A 17 -6.82 -0.09 11.23
N CYS A 18 -6.30 -1.26 10.85
CA CYS A 18 -5.69 -1.44 9.55
C CYS A 18 -6.82 -1.81 8.59
N ILE A 19 -7.15 -0.88 7.70
CA ILE A 19 -8.25 -1.07 6.76
C ILE A 19 -7.62 -1.44 5.43
N ALA A 20 -7.58 -2.74 5.14
CA ALA A 20 -7.47 -3.19 3.77
C ALA A 20 -8.85 -3.07 3.11
N THR A 21 -8.91 -2.61 1.86
CA THR A 21 -10.19 -2.52 1.13
C THR A 21 -10.77 -3.91 0.85
N LYS A 22 -11.99 -3.95 0.31
CA LYS A 22 -12.50 -5.17 -0.32
C LYS A 22 -11.51 -5.63 -1.40
N ILE A 23 -11.30 -6.94 -1.49
CA ILE A 23 -10.53 -7.55 -2.57
C ILE A 23 -11.32 -7.39 -3.86
N LEU A 24 -10.69 -6.89 -4.91
CA LEU A 24 -11.22 -6.93 -6.28
C LEU A 24 -10.50 -8.05 -7.03
N THR A 25 -11.26 -8.93 -7.68
CA THR A 25 -10.75 -10.08 -8.44
C THR A 25 -11.42 -10.12 -9.80
N SER A 26 -10.73 -10.62 -10.83
CA SER A 26 -11.37 -11.05 -12.08
C SER A 26 -11.79 -12.52 -11.99
N ASP A 27 -12.08 -13.13 -13.14
CA ASP A 27 -12.38 -14.57 -13.25
C ASP A 27 -11.12 -15.46 -13.16
N VAL A 28 -9.92 -14.86 -13.13
CA VAL A 28 -8.67 -15.59 -12.95
C VAL A 28 -8.60 -16.17 -11.54
N SER A 29 -8.55 -17.50 -11.44
CA SER A 29 -8.47 -18.18 -10.14
C SER A 29 -7.14 -17.87 -9.44
N PRO A 30 -7.11 -17.64 -8.11
CA PRO A 30 -5.86 -17.48 -7.36
C PRO A 30 -4.91 -18.66 -7.50
N THR A 31 -5.41 -19.86 -7.81
CA THR A 31 -4.56 -21.06 -8.04
C THR A 31 -3.87 -21.05 -9.39
N GLU A 32 -4.38 -20.30 -10.36
CA GLU A 32 -3.73 -20.13 -11.68
C GLU A 32 -2.59 -19.14 -11.61
N ILE A 33 -2.66 -18.18 -10.69
CA ILE A 33 -1.62 -17.20 -10.43
C ILE A 33 -0.41 -17.90 -9.80
N SER A 34 0.50 -18.29 -10.67
CA SER A 34 1.77 -18.93 -10.37
C SER A 34 2.86 -18.18 -11.14
N ASP A 35 4.11 -18.20 -10.65
CA ASP A 35 5.24 -17.55 -11.33
C ASP A 35 5.06 -16.03 -11.54
N VAL A 36 4.75 -15.32 -10.46
CA VAL A 36 4.53 -13.86 -10.48
C VAL A 36 5.87 -13.14 -10.53
N ARG A 37 6.05 -12.25 -11.50
CA ARG A 37 7.17 -11.31 -11.52
C ARG A 37 6.82 -10.06 -10.75
N LEU A 38 7.64 -9.73 -9.76
CA LEU A 38 7.54 -8.44 -9.08
C LEU A 38 8.06 -7.33 -9.99
N MET A 39 7.18 -6.42 -10.40
CA MET A 39 7.60 -5.20 -11.08
C MET A 39 8.32 -4.29 -10.10
N GLU A 40 9.22 -3.44 -10.60
CA GLU A 40 9.86 -2.41 -9.77
C GLU A 40 8.79 -1.54 -9.06
N PRO A 41 8.77 -1.50 -7.71
CA PRO A 41 7.77 -0.72 -7.00
C PRO A 41 8.00 0.79 -7.16
N PHE A 42 6.91 1.55 -7.32
CA PHE A 42 6.97 3.02 -7.21
C PHE A 42 6.55 3.45 -5.82
N SER A 43 7.22 4.47 -5.29
CA SER A 43 6.98 4.97 -3.95
C SER A 43 6.94 6.49 -3.96
N TYR A 44 5.94 7.07 -3.30
CA TYR A 44 5.80 8.52 -3.15
C TYR A 44 5.69 8.86 -1.67
N ILE A 45 6.84 9.07 -1.04
CA ILE A 45 6.91 9.38 0.38
C ILE A 45 7.21 10.86 0.57
N SER A 46 6.29 11.56 1.22
CA SER A 46 6.53 12.94 1.63
C SER A 46 7.24 13.00 2.99
N MET A 47 8.14 13.96 3.15
CA MET A 47 8.67 14.34 4.45
C MET A 47 7.98 15.62 4.94
N ILE A 48 7.27 15.53 6.07
CA ILE A 48 6.72 16.70 6.73
C ILE A 48 7.82 17.38 7.55
N LYS A 49 8.24 18.55 7.06
CA LYS A 49 9.28 19.40 7.65
C LYS A 49 8.70 20.39 8.66
N LYS A 50 9.57 21.20 9.26
CA LYS A 50 9.19 22.29 10.18
C LYS A 50 8.20 23.22 9.50
N GLY A 51 7.12 23.58 10.19
CA GLY A 51 6.01 24.38 9.62
C GLY A 51 4.90 23.54 8.98
N ASN A 52 4.91 22.21 9.18
CA ASN A 52 3.86 21.28 8.76
C ASN A 52 3.61 21.26 7.24
N ARG A 53 4.66 21.51 6.45
CA ARG A 53 4.65 21.38 5.00
C ARG A 53 5.24 20.02 4.64
N GLY A 54 4.45 19.19 3.97
CA GLY A 54 4.90 17.95 3.36
C GLY A 54 5.43 18.24 1.96
N GLU A 55 6.62 17.76 1.66
CA GLU A 55 7.21 17.79 0.33
C GLU A 55 7.61 16.36 -0.02
N LEU A 56 7.39 15.95 -1.28
CA LEU A 56 7.89 14.67 -1.78
C LEU A 56 9.42 14.63 -1.59
N ASP A 57 9.92 13.50 -1.11
CA ASP A 57 11.34 13.30 -0.87
C ASP A 57 11.81 12.07 -1.65
N ASP A 58 12.58 12.29 -2.70
CA ASP A 58 13.03 11.24 -3.61
C ASP A 58 13.92 10.21 -2.89
N SER A 59 14.80 10.69 -1.98
CA SER A 59 15.69 9.81 -1.22
C SER A 59 14.91 8.88 -0.31
N ILE A 60 13.87 9.37 0.35
CA ILE A 60 13.02 8.54 1.21
C ILE A 60 12.13 7.62 0.38
N SER A 61 11.65 8.11 -0.76
CA SER A 61 10.86 7.33 -1.70
C SER A 61 11.67 6.14 -2.23
N ASP A 62 12.96 6.33 -2.51
CA ASP A 62 13.88 5.26 -2.88
C ASP A 62 14.08 4.23 -1.77
N VAL A 63 14.22 4.69 -0.52
CA VAL A 63 14.28 3.77 0.64
C VAL A 63 12.97 2.98 0.75
N SER A 64 11.83 3.64 0.61
CA SER A 64 10.52 2.96 0.63
C SER A 64 10.39 1.91 -0.47
N ARG A 65 10.85 2.20 -1.68
CA ARG A 65 10.89 1.23 -2.79
C ARG A 65 11.65 -0.03 -2.40
N GLN A 66 12.86 0.12 -1.86
CA GLN A 66 13.69 -0.99 -1.42
C GLN A 66 13.02 -1.81 -0.30
N LEU A 67 12.48 -1.13 0.71
CA LEU A 67 11.79 -1.79 1.83
C LEU A 67 10.54 -2.56 1.36
N ASN A 68 9.77 -2.02 0.40
CA ASN A 68 8.63 -2.72 -0.19
C ASN A 68 9.05 -3.98 -0.96
N MET A 69 10.13 -3.91 -1.73
CA MET A 69 10.69 -5.08 -2.40
C MET A 69 11.12 -6.16 -1.39
N GLU A 70 11.82 -5.75 -0.32
CA GLU A 70 12.26 -6.67 0.73
C GLU A 70 11.08 -7.27 1.49
N ALA A 71 10.06 -6.47 1.80
CA ALA A 71 8.88 -6.90 2.54
C ALA A 71 8.13 -8.00 1.77
N ILE A 72 7.90 -7.82 0.47
CA ILE A 72 7.26 -8.84 -0.37
C ILE A 72 8.11 -10.11 -0.50
N LYS A 73 9.42 -9.97 -0.71
CA LYS A 73 10.32 -11.13 -0.76
C LYS A 73 10.30 -11.93 0.55
N GLY A 74 10.00 -11.29 1.68
CA GLY A 74 9.78 -11.93 2.98
C GLY A 74 8.59 -12.89 3.03
N PHE A 75 7.64 -12.83 2.08
CA PHE A 75 6.49 -13.75 1.97
C PHE A 75 6.78 -14.97 1.09
N ASN A 76 8.05 -15.35 0.94
CA ASN A 76 8.46 -16.51 0.15
C ASN A 76 7.64 -17.77 0.52
N GLY A 77 7.08 -18.43 -0.49
CA GLY A 77 6.22 -19.61 -0.32
C GLY A 77 4.74 -19.32 -0.02
N LYS A 78 4.38 -18.11 0.42
CA LYS A 78 2.98 -17.68 0.57
C LYS A 78 2.47 -16.91 -0.65
N ILE A 79 3.33 -16.09 -1.25
CA ILE A 79 3.07 -15.38 -2.50
C ILE A 79 3.99 -16.01 -3.56
N PRO A 80 3.48 -16.41 -4.73
CA PRO A 80 4.27 -17.10 -5.75
C PRO A 80 5.16 -16.14 -6.55
N VAL A 81 5.92 -15.26 -5.87
CA VAL A 81 6.89 -14.37 -6.51
C VAL A 81 8.16 -15.16 -6.85
N THR A 82 8.52 -15.22 -8.12
CA THR A 82 9.66 -16.02 -8.62
C THR A 82 10.81 -15.19 -9.16
N GLY A 83 10.62 -13.89 -9.32
CA GLY A 83 11.64 -12.97 -9.78
C GLY A 83 11.19 -11.53 -9.74
N SER A 84 12.04 -10.64 -10.22
CA SER A 84 11.73 -9.22 -10.35
C SER A 84 12.12 -8.72 -11.73
N ILE A 85 11.32 -7.82 -12.29
CA ILE A 85 11.64 -7.10 -13.53
C ILE A 85 12.06 -5.69 -13.11
N ILE A 86 13.35 -5.39 -13.26
CA ILE A 86 13.94 -4.07 -12.98
C ILE A 86 14.43 -3.50 -14.30
N LEU A 87 13.90 -2.35 -14.70
CA LEU A 87 14.27 -1.73 -15.97
C LEU A 87 15.38 -0.71 -15.76
N THR A 88 16.34 -0.70 -16.66
CA THR A 88 17.42 0.31 -16.68
C THR A 88 17.07 1.54 -17.49
N ASP A 89 16.06 1.45 -18.37
CA ASP A 89 15.60 2.56 -19.21
C ASP A 89 14.64 3.46 -18.42
N THR A 90 15.10 4.67 -18.12
CA THR A 90 14.33 5.65 -17.35
C THR A 90 13.09 6.16 -18.07
N ALA A 91 13.10 6.21 -19.41
CA ALA A 91 11.95 6.68 -20.18
C ALA A 91 10.81 5.64 -20.14
N ILE A 92 11.16 4.35 -20.29
CA ILE A 92 10.19 3.27 -20.16
C ILE A 92 9.65 3.20 -18.72
N ASN A 93 10.53 3.34 -17.71
CA ASN A 93 10.10 3.36 -16.31
C ASN A 93 9.12 4.51 -16.01
N TYR A 94 9.35 5.70 -16.55
CA TYR A 94 8.42 6.81 -16.40
C TYR A 94 7.06 6.54 -17.07
N THR A 95 7.05 5.89 -18.25
CA THR A 95 5.79 5.47 -18.89
C THR A 95 5.05 4.43 -18.04
N LEU A 96 5.75 3.41 -17.53
CA LEU A 96 5.16 2.42 -16.63
C LEU A 96 4.56 3.05 -15.38
N GLU A 97 5.26 4.01 -14.76
CA GLU A 97 4.77 4.72 -13.59
C GLU A 97 3.39 5.33 -13.84
N LYS A 98 3.20 5.98 -15.01
CA LYS A 98 1.91 6.55 -15.41
C LYS A 98 0.86 5.51 -15.74
N GLU A 99 1.25 4.42 -16.38
CA GLU A 99 0.34 3.30 -16.62
C GLU A 99 -0.13 2.65 -15.32
N TYR A 100 0.74 2.53 -14.30
CA TYR A 100 0.36 1.98 -12.99
C TYR A 100 -0.60 2.90 -12.25
N GLU A 101 -0.34 4.21 -12.26
CA GLU A 101 -1.24 5.23 -11.72
C GLU A 101 -2.63 5.13 -12.40
N GLU A 102 -2.69 5.02 -13.73
CA GLU A 102 -3.94 4.91 -14.48
C GLU A 102 -4.75 3.67 -14.10
N LEU A 103 -4.11 2.50 -14.04
CA LEU A 103 -4.76 1.24 -13.66
C LEU A 103 -5.32 1.31 -12.24
N ILE A 104 -4.51 1.79 -11.30
CA ILE A 104 -4.91 1.91 -9.89
C ILE A 104 -6.08 2.89 -9.75
N LEU A 105 -5.96 4.10 -10.32
CA LEU A 105 -7.01 5.11 -10.24
C LEU A 105 -8.32 4.63 -10.88
N THR A 106 -8.24 3.88 -11.97
CA THR A 106 -9.40 3.28 -12.62
C THR A 106 -10.06 2.26 -11.70
N ALA A 107 -9.31 1.32 -11.15
CA ALA A 107 -9.81 0.31 -10.20
C ALA A 107 -10.44 0.93 -8.94
N GLU A 108 -9.87 2.03 -8.43
CA GLU A 108 -10.43 2.76 -7.28
C GLU A 108 -11.73 3.48 -7.63
N LYS A 109 -11.76 4.18 -8.75
CA LYS A 109 -12.90 5.00 -9.17
C LYS A 109 -14.12 4.13 -9.47
N THR A 110 -13.92 2.98 -10.11
CA THR A 110 -14.99 2.04 -10.46
C THR A 110 -15.35 1.13 -9.29
N GLY A 111 -14.42 0.89 -8.36
CA GLY A 111 -14.56 -0.16 -7.34
C GLY A 111 -14.65 -1.56 -7.93
N ASN A 112 -14.20 -1.75 -9.18
CA ASN A 112 -14.27 -2.99 -9.93
C ASN A 112 -13.10 -3.09 -10.93
N ILE A 113 -12.57 -4.30 -11.13
CA ILE A 113 -11.53 -4.58 -12.13
C ILE A 113 -12.01 -5.46 -13.28
N SER A 114 -13.28 -5.87 -13.29
CA SER A 114 -13.89 -6.58 -14.41
C SER A 114 -13.84 -5.71 -15.66
N GLY A 115 -13.18 -6.21 -16.71
CA GLY A 115 -12.96 -5.49 -17.97
C GLY A 115 -11.83 -4.45 -17.93
N LEU A 116 -11.10 -4.31 -16.82
CA LEU A 116 -9.89 -3.50 -16.77
C LEU A 116 -8.74 -4.25 -17.44
N ARG A 117 -8.23 -3.68 -18.53
CA ARG A 117 -7.18 -4.26 -19.37
C ARG A 117 -5.80 -3.85 -18.92
N ILE A 118 -4.82 -4.68 -19.25
CA ILE A 118 -3.42 -4.32 -19.02
C ILE A 118 -3.02 -3.21 -19.99
N THR A 119 -2.05 -2.39 -19.60
CA THR A 119 -1.58 -1.28 -20.43
C THR A 119 -0.51 -1.75 -21.43
N PRO A 120 -0.38 -1.10 -22.61
CA PRO A 120 0.46 -1.62 -23.69
C PRO A 120 1.96 -1.72 -23.35
N THR A 121 2.51 -0.81 -22.54
CA THR A 121 3.93 -0.88 -22.19
C THR A 121 4.18 -2.00 -21.21
N LEU A 122 3.34 -2.11 -20.18
CA LEU A 122 3.37 -3.19 -19.21
C LEU A 122 3.24 -4.57 -19.86
N ASP A 123 2.30 -4.73 -20.79
CA ASP A 123 2.09 -5.98 -21.52
C ASP A 123 3.36 -6.42 -22.27
N ARG A 124 3.93 -5.51 -23.08
CA ARG A 124 5.19 -5.76 -23.81
C ARG A 124 6.35 -6.13 -22.90
N ILE A 125 6.43 -5.53 -21.71
CA ILE A 125 7.49 -5.85 -20.76
C ILE A 125 7.31 -7.25 -20.18
N LEU A 126 6.08 -7.64 -19.86
CA LEU A 126 5.78 -8.99 -19.39
C LEU A 126 6.07 -10.03 -20.49
N GLU A 127 5.63 -9.77 -21.72
CA GLU A 127 5.95 -10.61 -22.89
C GLU A 127 7.47 -10.74 -23.11
N ALA A 128 8.21 -9.62 -23.09
CA ALA A 128 9.66 -9.62 -23.29
C ALA A 128 10.44 -10.35 -22.18
N ASN A 129 9.81 -10.62 -21.04
CA ASN A 129 10.38 -11.36 -19.92
C ASN A 129 9.76 -12.76 -19.77
N ASP A 130 9.07 -13.27 -20.81
CA ASP A 130 8.39 -14.57 -20.82
C ASP A 130 7.50 -14.78 -19.58
N SER A 131 6.81 -13.73 -19.16
CA SER A 131 6.09 -13.68 -17.89
C SER A 131 4.61 -13.40 -18.11
N ARG A 132 3.75 -14.25 -17.55
CA ARG A 132 2.29 -14.04 -17.61
C ARG A 132 1.82 -13.01 -16.57
N PHE A 133 2.28 -13.18 -15.34
CA PHE A 133 1.77 -12.40 -14.21
C PHE A 133 2.79 -11.37 -13.74
N GLY A 134 2.37 -10.11 -13.69
CA GLY A 134 3.12 -9.01 -13.10
C GLY A 134 2.48 -8.54 -11.80
N MET A 135 3.27 -8.36 -10.74
CA MET A 135 2.82 -7.70 -9.51
C MET A 135 3.29 -6.25 -9.50
N ILE A 136 2.33 -5.34 -9.55
CA ILE A 136 2.52 -3.91 -9.40
C ILE A 136 2.35 -3.54 -7.93
N ILE A 137 3.28 -2.73 -7.44
CA ILE A 137 3.23 -2.16 -6.09
C ILE A 137 3.44 -0.67 -6.21
N VAL A 138 2.48 0.09 -5.71
CA VAL A 138 2.61 1.54 -5.54
C VAL A 138 2.39 1.86 -4.08
N SER A 139 3.39 2.48 -3.45
CA SER A 139 3.30 2.94 -2.06
C SER A 139 3.22 4.45 -1.98
N THR A 140 2.35 4.96 -1.12
CA THR A 140 2.26 6.40 -0.82
C THR A 140 2.24 6.60 0.68
N GLY A 141 2.80 7.70 1.15
CA GLY A 141 2.92 7.93 2.57
C GLY A 141 3.49 9.28 2.91
N PHE A 142 3.49 9.57 4.20
CA PHE A 142 4.43 10.56 4.71
C PHE A 142 5.01 10.12 6.04
N THR A 143 6.22 10.61 6.31
CA THR A 143 6.84 10.57 7.63
C THR A 143 7.09 12.00 8.12
N ARG A 144 7.43 12.15 9.40
CA ARG A 144 7.70 13.43 10.06
C ARG A 144 9.10 13.44 10.66
N VAL A 145 9.79 14.57 10.55
CA VAL A 145 11.06 14.78 11.27
C VAL A 145 10.83 14.65 12.78
N LYS A 146 11.69 13.87 13.46
CA LYS A 146 11.66 13.67 14.92
C LYS A 146 11.68 15.03 15.65
N GLY A 147 10.78 15.21 16.63
CA GLY A 147 10.69 16.43 17.45
C GLY A 147 9.71 17.51 16.95
N ASN A 148 9.16 17.39 15.74
CA ASN A 148 8.13 18.32 15.23
C ASN A 148 6.73 17.95 15.73
N TYR A 149 6.44 16.66 15.84
CA TYR A 149 5.13 16.12 16.25
C TYR A 149 4.70 16.56 17.66
N GLY A 150 5.59 16.47 18.65
CA GLY A 150 5.28 16.87 20.02
C GLY A 150 4.96 18.37 20.16
N LYS A 151 5.61 19.23 19.37
CA LYS A 151 5.33 20.67 19.36
C LYS A 151 3.93 20.96 18.80
N GLU A 152 3.50 20.21 17.79
CA GLU A 152 2.18 20.38 17.18
C GLU A 152 1.06 19.78 18.05
N ILE A 153 1.31 18.68 18.78
CA ILE A 153 0.38 18.20 19.82
C ILE A 153 0.18 19.27 20.89
N VAL A 154 1.26 19.85 21.41
CA VAL A 154 1.17 20.89 22.45
C VAL A 154 0.40 22.11 21.96
N LYS A 155 0.63 22.54 20.71
CA LYS A 155 -0.15 23.62 20.08
C LYS A 155 -1.63 23.24 19.93
N GLY A 156 -1.92 22.04 19.43
CA GLY A 156 -3.29 21.54 19.29
C GLY A 156 -4.02 21.48 20.62
N ALA A 157 -3.36 21.03 21.68
CA ALA A 157 -3.88 21.04 23.05
C ALA A 157 -4.10 22.46 23.58
N ALA A 158 -3.15 23.37 23.35
CA ALA A 158 -3.31 24.78 23.75
C ALA A 158 -4.49 25.44 23.01
N LEU A 159 -4.61 25.23 21.70
CA LEU A 159 -5.76 25.68 20.90
C LEU A 159 -7.07 25.04 21.36
N GLY A 160 -7.07 23.74 21.66
CA GLY A 160 -8.23 23.05 22.21
C GLY A 160 -8.68 23.64 23.54
N ILE A 161 -7.75 23.97 24.43
CA ILE A 161 -8.06 24.66 25.70
C ILE A 161 -8.58 26.08 25.44
N LEU A 162 -7.88 26.86 24.60
CA LEU A 162 -8.23 28.25 24.29
C LEU A 162 -9.56 28.38 23.56
N THR A 163 -9.94 27.38 22.78
CA THR A 163 -11.21 27.33 22.05
C THR A 163 -12.29 26.56 22.80
N LEU A 164 -12.05 26.18 24.07
CA LEU A 164 -12.99 25.38 24.88
C LEU A 164 -13.45 24.10 24.18
N GLY A 165 -12.55 23.47 23.42
CA GLY A 165 -12.78 22.22 22.68
C GLY A 165 -13.35 22.40 21.28
N MET A 166 -13.65 23.62 20.83
CA MET A 166 -14.22 23.84 19.49
C MET A 166 -13.22 23.60 18.34
N TYR A 167 -11.91 23.71 18.60
CA TYR A 167 -10.87 23.52 17.60
C TYR A 167 -9.73 22.64 18.14
N TYR A 168 -9.79 21.35 17.82
CA TYR A 168 -8.74 20.38 18.14
C TYR A 168 -8.44 19.51 16.91
N GLN A 169 -7.40 19.87 16.16
CA GLN A 169 -6.86 19.01 15.10
C GLN A 169 -5.65 18.26 15.67
N THR A 170 -5.81 16.98 15.97
CA THR A 170 -4.68 16.13 16.31
C THR A 170 -3.83 15.92 15.06
N PRO A 171 -2.54 16.29 15.05
CA PRO A 171 -1.69 16.03 13.89
C PRO A 171 -1.62 14.51 13.66
N ILE A 172 -1.74 14.06 12.40
CA ILE A 172 -1.43 12.68 12.02
C ILE A 172 0.09 12.53 12.00
N LYS A 173 0.63 11.53 12.71
CA LYS A 173 2.07 11.34 12.86
C LYS A 173 2.74 10.90 11.55
N ALA A 174 2.16 9.92 10.90
CA ALA A 174 2.60 9.33 9.64
C ALA A 174 1.39 8.64 9.00
N TYR A 175 1.46 8.31 7.72
CA TYR A 175 0.58 7.27 7.17
C TYR A 175 1.33 6.42 6.14
N SER A 176 0.84 5.21 5.96
CA SER A 176 1.31 4.27 4.96
C SER A 176 0.14 3.73 4.15
N THR A 177 0.24 3.84 2.83
CA THR A 177 -0.69 3.24 1.87
C THR A 177 0.09 2.35 0.93
N ILE A 178 -0.39 1.11 0.73
CA ILE A 178 0.15 0.21 -0.28
C ILE A 178 -1.00 -0.20 -1.18
N HIS A 179 -0.81 0.00 -2.48
CA HIS A 179 -1.62 -0.56 -3.55
C HIS A 179 -0.88 -1.76 -4.12
N ALA A 180 -1.55 -2.91 -4.17
CA ALA A 180 -1.03 -4.11 -4.81
C ALA A 180 -2.00 -4.53 -5.90
N MET A 181 -1.46 -4.78 -7.08
CA MET A 181 -2.21 -5.22 -8.25
C MET A 181 -1.46 -6.38 -8.92
N ILE A 182 -2.19 -7.40 -9.35
CA ILE A 182 -1.63 -8.47 -10.20
C ILE A 182 -2.32 -8.38 -11.56
N VAL A 183 -1.52 -8.29 -12.61
CA VAL A 183 -1.97 -8.24 -14.00
C VAL A 183 -1.68 -9.58 -14.68
N ASP A 184 -2.46 -9.91 -15.70
CA ASP A 184 -2.33 -11.11 -16.53
C ASP A 184 -2.19 -10.69 -18.00
N SER A 185 -0.99 -10.84 -18.57
CA SER A 185 -0.73 -10.51 -19.98
C SER A 185 -1.42 -11.47 -20.95
N ARG A 186 -1.69 -12.72 -20.53
CA ARG A 186 -2.34 -13.71 -21.41
C ARG A 186 -3.81 -13.38 -21.65
N GLU A 187 -4.49 -12.96 -20.60
CA GLU A 187 -5.93 -12.67 -20.62
C GLU A 187 -6.23 -11.17 -20.81
N ASP A 188 -5.20 -10.34 -21.05
CA ASP A 188 -5.31 -8.87 -21.18
C ASP A 188 -6.14 -8.25 -20.04
N ASN A 189 -5.81 -8.59 -18.78
CA ASN A 189 -6.64 -8.18 -17.65
C ASN A 189 -5.86 -7.88 -16.35
N VAL A 190 -6.58 -7.28 -15.40
CA VAL A 190 -6.16 -7.20 -14.01
C VAL A 190 -6.82 -8.34 -13.22
N ALA A 191 -6.01 -9.24 -12.68
CA ALA A 191 -6.46 -10.43 -11.95
C ALA A 191 -6.81 -10.15 -10.48
N PHE A 192 -6.08 -9.24 -9.86
CA PHE A 192 -6.23 -8.88 -8.45
C PHE A 192 -5.94 -7.40 -8.24
N TYR A 193 -6.74 -6.75 -7.40
CA TYR A 193 -6.40 -5.46 -6.84
C TYR A 193 -6.87 -5.33 -5.39
N ARG A 194 -6.00 -4.78 -4.55
CA ARG A 194 -6.37 -4.36 -3.21
C ARG A 194 -5.42 -3.28 -2.71
N LYS A 195 -5.93 -2.39 -1.85
CA LYS A 195 -5.09 -1.47 -1.09
C LYS A 195 -5.21 -1.69 0.41
N SER A 196 -4.18 -1.28 1.13
CA SER A 196 -4.16 -1.17 2.59
C SER A 196 -3.75 0.22 3.01
N PHE A 197 -4.53 0.85 3.90
CA PHE A 197 -4.24 2.16 4.46
C PHE A 197 -4.07 2.07 5.97
N LEU A 198 -3.01 2.74 6.47
CA LEU A 198 -2.67 2.83 7.87
C LEU A 198 -2.36 4.27 8.27
N GLN A 199 -3.24 4.85 9.08
CA GLN A 199 -2.97 6.11 9.75
C GLN A 199 -2.07 5.89 10.98
N ASP A 200 -1.21 6.86 11.28
CA ASP A 200 -0.29 6.89 12.42
C ASP A 200 0.72 5.73 12.45
N LYS A 201 1.04 5.20 11.27
CA LYS A 201 2.06 4.17 11.05
C LYS A 201 3.10 4.65 10.04
N GLU A 202 4.35 4.29 10.28
CA GLU A 202 5.48 4.74 9.47
C GLU A 202 5.56 3.92 8.16
N PRO A 203 5.61 4.57 6.98
CA PRO A 203 5.71 3.88 5.69
C PRO A 203 7.10 3.28 5.43
N LEU A 204 8.06 3.51 6.33
CA LEU A 204 9.43 3.01 6.25
C LEU A 204 9.73 1.93 7.32
N ASP A 205 8.71 1.48 8.04
CA ASP A 205 8.85 0.42 9.04
C ASP A 205 8.53 -0.94 8.42
N GLN A 206 9.52 -1.84 8.40
CA GLN A 206 9.39 -3.17 7.80
C GLN A 206 8.23 -3.97 8.38
N SER A 207 7.95 -3.85 9.68
CA SER A 207 6.84 -4.55 10.34
C SER A 207 5.48 -4.01 9.89
N VAL A 208 5.39 -2.69 9.66
CA VAL A 208 4.19 -2.05 9.11
C VAL A 208 3.93 -2.53 7.70
N LEU A 209 4.97 -2.56 6.85
CA LEU A 209 4.86 -3.05 5.47
C LEU A 209 4.43 -4.52 5.43
N ALA A 210 5.08 -5.37 6.23
CA ALA A 210 4.72 -6.79 6.35
C ALA A 210 3.26 -6.97 6.79
N ASP A 211 2.81 -6.24 7.81
CA ASP A 211 1.41 -6.27 8.26
C ASP A 211 0.42 -5.83 7.17
N GLN A 212 0.80 -4.86 6.33
CA GLN A 212 -0.03 -4.42 5.21
C GLN A 212 -0.10 -5.49 4.13
N TYR A 213 1.01 -6.11 3.76
CA TYR A 213 1.02 -7.21 2.78
C TYR A 213 0.28 -8.44 3.26
N GLU A 214 0.44 -8.80 4.54
CA GLU A 214 -0.31 -9.89 5.16
C GLU A 214 -1.82 -9.66 4.98
N LYS A 215 -2.28 -8.42 5.21
CA LYS A 215 -3.70 -8.07 5.03
C LYS A 215 -4.13 -7.91 3.59
N ILE A 216 -3.25 -7.45 2.71
CA ILE A 216 -3.56 -7.28 1.29
C ILE A 216 -3.93 -8.63 0.68
N PHE A 217 -3.10 -9.63 0.91
CA PHE A 217 -3.23 -10.93 0.25
C PHE A 217 -4.04 -11.96 1.07
N LYS A 218 -4.36 -11.66 2.34
CA LYS A 218 -5.29 -12.46 3.13
C LYS A 218 -6.66 -12.56 2.46
N GLY A 219 -7.16 -13.79 2.35
CA GLY A 219 -8.39 -14.15 1.65
C GLY A 219 -8.20 -14.39 0.16
N TYR A 220 -7.03 -14.08 -0.40
CA TYR A 220 -6.70 -14.31 -1.80
C TYR A 220 -5.72 -15.47 -1.98
N PHE A 221 -4.51 -15.37 -1.41
CA PHE A 221 -3.50 -16.44 -1.46
C PHE A 221 -3.56 -17.39 -0.27
N TRP A 222 -4.04 -16.92 0.89
CA TRP A 222 -4.23 -17.74 2.09
C TRP A 222 -5.51 -17.36 2.82
N ASP A 223 -5.94 -18.17 3.79
CA ASP A 223 -7.20 -18.00 4.53
C ASP A 223 -8.42 -17.80 3.62
N ARG A 224 -8.45 -18.51 2.48
CA ARG A 224 -9.58 -18.46 1.54
C ARG A 224 -10.82 -19.03 2.23
N LYS A 225 -11.93 -18.31 2.18
CA LYS A 225 -13.23 -18.88 2.53
C LYS A 225 -13.74 -19.60 1.28
N GLU A 226 -13.75 -20.93 1.33
CA GLU A 226 -14.43 -21.77 0.34
C GLU A 226 -15.94 -21.51 0.35
#